data_AF-A0A849QL15-F1
#
_entry.id   AF-A0A849QL15-F1
#
_cell.length_a   1.000
_cell.length_b   1.000
_cell.length_c   1.000
_cell.angle_alpha   90.00
_cell.angle_beta   90.00
_cell.angle_gamma   90.00
#
_symmetry.space_group_name_H-M   'P 1'
#
loop_
_entity.id
_entity.type
_entity.pdbx_description
1 polymer ?
#
loop_
_entity_poly.entity_id
_entity_poly.type
_entity_poly.pdbx_seq_one_letter_code
_entity_poly.pdbx_strand_id
1 'polypeptide(L)'
;MNHNILLYIGIDVSKDKHDICIKSNDGDVLKRFQIKNTNKDLNKLYTTVDKLKSNAGENTDVFFGMEATGVYCFPLYSALKRDGYPVKLYNPIQTNAYRKMEIRKTKTDSIDAAIIADMLRYQEPPVATAIDNLVLYQLRELCRVRQPVTRSYIMNCYMLPLPFGVILL
;
A
#
# COMPACT_ATOMS: atom_id res chain seq x y z
N MET A 1 -0.81 11.84 -34.11
CA MET A 1 -0.06 11.91 -32.84
C MET A 1 -0.56 10.77 -31.98
N ASN A 2 0.22 9.72 -31.77
CA ASN A 2 -0.16 8.64 -30.87
C ASN A 2 -0.03 9.20 -29.45
N HIS A 3 -1.12 9.72 -28.89
CA HIS A 3 -1.14 10.09 -27.49
C HIS A 3 -1.08 8.81 -26.68
N ASN A 4 0.04 8.59 -26.01
CA ASN A 4 0.17 7.51 -25.04
C ASN A 4 -0.74 7.86 -23.85
N ILE A 5 -1.65 6.96 -23.50
CA ILE A 5 -2.61 7.22 -22.43
C ILE A 5 -2.00 6.70 -21.13
N LEU A 6 -1.92 7.56 -20.13
CA LEU A 6 -1.29 7.22 -18.85
C LEU A 6 -2.38 7.08 -17.78
N LEU A 7 -2.43 5.93 -17.12
CA LEU A 7 -3.27 5.69 -15.96
C LEU A 7 -2.42 5.66 -14.70
N TYR A 8 -2.78 6.54 -13.76
CA TYR A 8 -2.12 6.65 -12.47
C TYR A 8 -3.03 6.09 -11.39
N ILE A 9 -2.59 5.02 -10.74
CA ILE A 9 -3.36 4.29 -9.75
C ILE A 9 -2.73 4.51 -8.39
N GLY A 10 -3.38 5.29 -7.54
CA GLY A 10 -2.98 5.47 -6.16
C GLY A 10 -3.72 4.50 -5.24
N ILE A 11 -2.98 3.88 -4.32
CA ILE A 11 -3.50 2.90 -3.38
C ILE A 11 -3.11 3.31 -1.96
N ASP A 12 -4.11 3.60 -1.14
CA ASP A 12 -3.93 3.70 0.30
C ASP A 12 -4.16 2.33 0.94
N VAL A 13 -3.12 1.83 1.62
CA VAL A 13 -3.04 0.44 2.08
C VAL A 13 -3.35 0.38 3.58
N SER A 14 -4.52 -0.15 3.93
CA SER A 14 -4.85 -0.53 5.30
C SER A 14 -4.81 -2.05 5.52
N LYS A 15 -4.91 -2.48 6.78
CA LYS A 15 -4.84 -3.90 7.19
C LYS A 15 -5.87 -4.78 6.49
N ASP A 16 -7.13 -4.36 6.49
CA ASP A 16 -8.26 -5.20 6.04
C ASP A 16 -8.76 -4.82 4.64
N LYS A 17 -8.56 -3.57 4.24
CA LYS A 17 -9.01 -3.00 2.97
C LYS A 17 -7.98 -2.03 2.41
N HIS A 18 -8.03 -1.83 1.10
CA HIS A 18 -7.22 -0.86 0.39
C HIS A 18 -8.15 0.05 -0.40
N ASP A 19 -7.92 1.36 -0.27
CA ASP A 19 -8.64 2.40 -0.98
C ASP A 19 -7.88 2.71 -2.28
N ILE A 20 -8.57 2.65 -3.42
CA ILE A 20 -7.97 2.82 -4.74
C ILE A 20 -8.58 4.02 -5.44
N CYS A 21 -7.74 4.83 -6.04
CA CYS A 21 -8.10 5.92 -6.93
C CYS A 21 -7.34 5.78 -8.25
N ILE A 22 -8.07 5.82 -9.37
CA ILE A 22 -7.50 5.78 -10.72
C ILE A 22 -7.71 7.14 -11.38
N LYS A 23 -6.63 7.73 -11.88
CA LYS A 23 -6.64 9.01 -12.59
C LYS A 23 -6.09 8.90 -14.01
N SER A 24 -6.58 9.78 -14.88
CA SER A 24 -6.01 10.00 -16.22
C SER A 24 -4.76 10.88 -16.15
N ASN A 25 -4.10 11.06 -17.30
CA ASN A 25 -2.98 11.98 -17.45
C ASN A 25 -3.32 13.44 -17.12
N ASP A 26 -4.57 13.84 -17.36
CA ASP A 26 -5.06 15.20 -17.08
C ASP A 26 -5.36 15.41 -15.58
N GLY A 27 -5.34 14.33 -14.78
CA GLY A 27 -5.63 14.36 -13.35
C GLY A 27 -7.10 14.10 -13.00
N ASP A 28 -7.94 13.82 -14.00
CA ASP A 28 -9.35 13.47 -13.82
C ASP A 28 -9.49 12.12 -13.12
N VAL A 29 -10.40 12.04 -12.15
CA VAL A 29 -10.70 10.81 -11.44
C VAL A 29 -11.60 9.93 -12.32
N LEU A 30 -11.05 8.82 -12.82
CA LEU A 30 -11.78 7.86 -13.65
C LEU A 30 -12.58 6.87 -12.79
N LYS A 31 -11.99 6.42 -11.67
CA LYS A 31 -12.63 5.44 -10.79
C LYS A 31 -12.10 5.52 -9.36
N ARG A 32 -12.99 5.25 -8.39
CA ARG A 32 -12.66 4.99 -6.98
C ARG A 32 -13.38 3.75 -6.49
N PHE A 33 -12.70 2.92 -5.72
CA PHE A 33 -13.29 1.74 -5.10
C PHE A 33 -12.38 1.20 -3.98
N GLN A 34 -12.92 0.30 -3.17
CA GLN A 34 -12.18 -0.42 -2.15
C GLN A 34 -12.02 -1.89 -2.53
N ILE A 35 -10.86 -2.47 -2.20
CA ILE A 35 -10.60 -3.91 -2.28
C ILE A 35 -10.21 -4.43 -0.90
N LYS A 36 -10.54 -5.67 -0.58
CA LYS A 36 -9.94 -6.37 0.57
C LYS A 36 -8.62 -7.02 0.16
N ASN A 37 -7.80 -7.36 1.14
CA ASN A 37 -6.58 -8.15 0.92
C ASN A 37 -6.92 -9.63 0.63
N THR A 38 -7.58 -9.88 -0.50
CA THR A 38 -7.96 -11.22 -0.96
C THR A 38 -7.71 -11.35 -2.46
N ASN A 39 -7.35 -12.54 -2.93
CA ASN A 39 -7.12 -12.79 -4.37
C ASN A 39 -8.34 -12.44 -5.23
N LYS A 40 -9.55 -12.66 -4.71
CA LYS A 40 -10.80 -12.32 -5.41
C LYS A 40 -10.91 -10.82 -5.67
N ASP A 41 -10.60 -9.99 -4.67
CA ASP A 41 -10.70 -8.54 -4.82
C ASP A 41 -9.50 -7.95 -5.58
N LEU A 42 -8.34 -8.59 -5.54
CA LEU A 42 -7.21 -8.27 -6.43
C LEU A 42 -7.60 -8.47 -7.91
N ASN A 43 -8.28 -9.56 -8.24
CA ASN A 43 -8.79 -9.78 -9.61
C ASN A 43 -9.81 -8.71 -10.03
N LYS A 44 -10.57 -8.13 -9.09
CA LYS A 44 -11.46 -7.00 -9.40
C LYS A 44 -10.66 -5.76 -9.79
N LEU A 45 -9.54 -5.49 -9.14
CA LEU A 45 -8.63 -4.41 -9.52
C LEU A 45 -8.13 -4.63 -10.96
N TYR A 46 -7.60 -5.81 -11.29
CA TYR A 46 -7.14 -6.11 -12.65
C TYR A 46 -8.23 -5.97 -13.70
N THR A 47 -9.40 -6.56 -13.46
CA THR A 47 -10.55 -6.45 -14.36
C THR A 47 -10.97 -4.98 -14.58
N THR A 48 -10.86 -4.14 -13.54
CA THR A 48 -11.18 -2.71 -13.65
C THR A 48 -10.14 -1.97 -14.48
N VAL A 49 -8.86 -2.25 -14.27
CA VAL A 49 -7.75 -1.67 -15.03
C VAL A 49 -7.83 -2.08 -16.50
N ASP A 50 -8.08 -3.35 -16.79
CA ASP A 50 -8.19 -3.87 -18.16
C ASP A 50 -9.37 -3.23 -18.91
N LYS A 51 -10.52 -3.07 -18.25
CA LYS A 51 -11.67 -2.34 -18.83
C LYS A 51 -11.32 -0.89 -19.17
N LEU A 52 -10.57 -0.21 -18.29
CA LEU A 52 -10.15 1.17 -18.55
C LEU A 52 -9.13 1.24 -19.69
N LYS A 53 -8.19 0.30 -19.78
CA LYS A 53 -7.27 0.17 -20.92
C LYS A 53 -8.02 -0.05 -22.22
N SER A 54 -8.96 -1.00 -22.26
CA SER A 54 -9.77 -1.29 -23.46
C SER A 54 -10.58 -0.09 -23.94
N ASN A 55 -11.08 0.74 -23.01
CA ASN A 55 -11.85 1.94 -23.35
C ASN A 55 -10.95 3.11 -23.79
N ALA A 56 -9.71 3.14 -23.34
CA ALA A 56 -8.75 4.21 -23.61
C ALA A 56 -8.06 4.02 -24.98
N GLY A 57 -7.63 2.80 -25.32
CA GLY A 57 -6.97 2.48 -26.59
C GLY A 57 -5.72 1.61 -26.43
N GLU A 58 -5.14 1.18 -27.54
CA GLU A 58 -4.07 0.16 -27.60
C GLU A 58 -2.75 0.57 -26.91
N ASN A 59 -2.49 1.86 -26.72
CA ASN A 59 -1.28 2.38 -26.05
C ASN A 59 -1.63 3.01 -24.70
N THR A 60 -1.95 2.18 -23.71
CA THR A 60 -2.25 2.61 -22.34
C THR A 60 -1.24 2.07 -21.34
N ASP A 61 -0.39 2.94 -20.81
CA ASP A 61 0.55 2.62 -19.73
C ASP A 61 -0.11 2.80 -18.36
N VAL A 62 0.26 1.95 -17.41
CA VAL A 62 -0.33 1.93 -16.07
C VAL A 62 0.75 1.96 -15.02
N PHE A 63 0.65 2.95 -14.13
CA PHE A 63 1.56 3.12 -13.01
C PHE A 63 0.80 2.98 -11.70
N PHE A 64 1.38 2.24 -10.76
CA PHE A 64 0.85 2.08 -9.42
C PHE A 64 1.69 2.85 -8.41
N GLY A 65 1.03 3.57 -7.52
CA GLY A 65 1.61 4.20 -6.34
C GLY A 65 0.91 3.67 -5.10
N MET A 66 1.66 3.36 -4.05
CA MET A 66 1.07 2.99 -2.77
C MET A 66 1.89 3.52 -1.59
N GLU A 67 1.23 3.78 -0.47
CA GLU A 67 1.91 4.16 0.78
C GLU A 67 2.56 2.93 1.43
N ALA A 68 3.82 3.05 1.83
CA ALA A 68 4.59 2.00 2.50
C ALA A 68 4.22 1.88 3.99
N THR A 69 2.94 1.63 4.27
CA THR A 69 2.39 1.57 5.63
C THR A 69 2.50 0.16 6.20
N GLY A 70 3.68 -0.14 6.75
CA GLY A 70 3.96 -1.41 7.43
C GLY A 70 4.00 -2.61 6.48
N VAL A 71 3.62 -3.79 6.99
CA VAL A 71 3.68 -5.06 6.23
C VAL A 71 2.62 -5.22 5.16
N TYR A 72 1.52 -4.48 5.27
CA TYR A 72 0.32 -4.75 4.50
C TYR A 72 0.46 -4.37 3.03
N CYS A 73 1.44 -3.53 2.69
CA CYS A 73 1.71 -3.18 1.29
C CYS A 73 2.42 -4.29 0.52
N PHE A 74 3.15 -5.20 1.19
CA PHE A 74 3.99 -6.19 0.51
C PHE A 74 3.22 -7.23 -0.31
N PRO A 75 2.12 -7.83 0.18
CA PRO A 75 1.36 -8.78 -0.62
C PRO A 75 0.89 -8.16 -1.94
N LEU A 76 0.36 -6.93 -1.86
CA LEU A 76 -0.12 -6.20 -3.03
C LEU A 76 1.02 -5.77 -3.96
N TYR A 77 2.10 -5.18 -3.40
CA TYR A 77 3.30 -4.81 -4.16
C TYR A 77 3.90 -6.02 -4.88
N SER A 78 4.02 -7.15 -4.21
CA SER A 78 4.60 -8.38 -4.78
C SER A 78 3.76 -8.93 -5.92
N ALA A 79 2.43 -8.94 -5.76
CA ALA A 79 1.52 -9.36 -6.82
C ALA A 79 1.62 -8.45 -8.05
N LEU A 80 1.52 -7.12 -7.86
CA LEU A 80 1.62 -6.16 -8.95
C LEU A 80 2.96 -6.23 -9.68
N LYS A 81 4.07 -6.36 -8.95
CA LYS A 81 5.42 -6.47 -9.53
C LYS A 81 5.60 -7.78 -10.29
N ARG A 82 5.13 -8.91 -9.73
CA ARG A 82 5.17 -10.21 -10.41
C ARG A 82 4.40 -10.18 -11.72
N ASP A 83 3.30 -9.44 -11.76
CA ASP A 83 2.42 -9.32 -12.92
C ASP A 83 2.92 -8.22 -13.91
N GLY A 84 4.12 -7.68 -13.70
CA GLY A 84 4.83 -6.81 -14.65
C GLY A 84 4.54 -5.31 -14.52
N TYR A 85 3.78 -4.89 -13.51
CA TYR A 85 3.43 -3.48 -13.35
C TYR A 85 4.52 -2.66 -12.66
N PRO A 86 4.77 -1.40 -13.10
CA PRO A 86 5.63 -0.48 -12.39
C PRO A 86 4.92 0.03 -11.12
N VAL A 87 5.53 -0.24 -9.96
CA VAL A 87 4.98 0.13 -8.64
C VAL A 87 5.94 1.05 -7.89
N LYS A 88 5.44 2.19 -7.44
CA LYS A 88 6.12 3.14 -6.55
C LYS A 88 5.62 3.00 -5.12
N LEU A 89 6.55 2.90 -4.18
CA LEU A 89 6.26 3.02 -2.75
C LEU A 89 6.57 4.43 -2.26
N TYR A 90 5.61 5.05 -1.58
CA TYR A 90 5.80 6.34 -0.92
C TYR A 90 5.97 6.15 0.59
N ASN A 91 6.91 6.89 1.18
CA ASN A 91 7.05 6.92 2.63
C ASN A 91 5.88 7.73 3.24
N PRO A 92 5.27 7.30 4.36
CA PRO A 92 4.27 8.09 5.08
C PRO A 92 4.66 9.55 5.36
N ILE A 93 5.96 9.85 5.50
CA ILE A 93 6.46 11.23 5.66
C ILE A 93 6.23 12.04 4.37
N GLN A 94 6.45 11.44 3.20
CA GLN A 94 6.29 12.10 1.90
C GLN A 94 4.82 12.38 1.60
N THR A 95 3.95 11.39 1.82
CA THR A 95 2.49 11.53 1.64
C THR A 95 1.94 12.59 2.60
N ASN A 96 2.38 12.61 3.87
CA ASN A 96 2.00 13.63 4.85
C ASN A 96 2.45 15.05 4.47
N ALA A 97 3.65 15.20 3.94
CA ALA A 97 4.13 16.50 3.48
C ALA A 97 3.27 17.00 2.31
N TYR A 98 2.94 16.13 1.37
CA TYR A 98 2.12 16.46 0.21
C TYR A 98 0.68 16.82 0.60
N ARG A 99 0.05 16.06 1.52
CA ARG A 99 -1.27 16.39 2.12
C ARG A 99 -1.33 17.82 2.65
N LYS A 100 -0.25 18.31 3.28
CA LYS A 100 -0.20 19.66 3.86
C LYS A 100 -0.06 20.76 2.81
N MET A 101 0.54 20.45 1.67
CA MET A 101 0.67 21.39 0.54
C MET A 101 -0.64 21.51 -0.24
N GLU A 102 -1.39 20.41 -0.36
CA GLU A 102 -2.65 20.36 -1.11
C GLU A 102 -3.83 20.89 -0.27
N ILE A 103 -3.82 22.19 0.04
CA ILE A 103 -4.90 22.88 0.75
C ILE A 103 -6.12 23.06 -0.17
N ARG A 104 -6.78 21.99 -0.60
CA ARG A 104 -8.15 22.05 -1.13
C ARG A 104 -9.11 21.39 -0.16
N LYS A 105 -9.86 22.24 0.54
CA LYS A 105 -11.02 21.91 1.37
C LYS A 105 -12.12 21.34 0.48
N THR A 106 -12.24 20.03 0.36
CA THR A 106 -13.56 19.43 0.06
C THR A 106 -13.63 18.02 0.64
N LYS A 107 -14.66 17.83 1.47
CA LYS A 107 -15.06 16.54 2.03
C LYS A 107 -15.31 15.55 0.89
N THR A 108 -14.65 14.39 0.89
CA THR A 108 -15.25 13.07 0.63
C THR A 108 -14.20 11.96 0.75
N ASP A 109 -14.62 10.80 1.22
CA ASP A 109 -13.80 9.65 1.57
C ASP A 109 -12.84 9.19 0.44
N SER A 110 -11.66 8.69 0.83
CA SER A 110 -10.48 8.27 0.00
C SER A 110 -9.56 9.39 -0.55
N ILE A 111 -9.36 10.47 0.20
CA ILE A 111 -8.41 11.54 -0.16
C ILE A 111 -6.99 10.98 -0.37
N ASP A 112 -6.55 10.06 0.49
CA ASP A 112 -5.18 9.54 0.50
C ASP A 112 -4.79 8.82 -0.80
N ALA A 113 -5.65 7.94 -1.31
CA ALA A 113 -5.41 7.24 -2.57
C ALA A 113 -5.33 8.20 -3.77
N ALA A 114 -6.10 9.30 -3.75
CA ALA A 114 -6.05 10.30 -4.81
C ALA A 114 -4.77 11.13 -4.77
N ILE A 115 -4.33 11.50 -3.57
CA ILE A 115 -3.05 12.18 -3.35
C ILE A 115 -1.92 11.32 -3.88
N ILE A 116 -1.92 10.02 -3.57
CA ILE A 116 -0.89 9.10 -4.05
C ILE A 116 -0.90 9.02 -5.59
N ALA A 117 -2.08 8.99 -6.22
CA ALA A 117 -2.20 9.01 -7.69
C ALA A 117 -1.63 10.31 -8.29
N ASP A 118 -1.88 11.46 -7.65
CA ASP A 118 -1.32 12.75 -8.09
C ASP A 118 0.19 12.80 -7.91
N MET A 119 0.70 12.37 -6.76
CA MET A 119 2.14 12.27 -6.50
C MET A 119 2.85 11.40 -7.54
N LEU A 120 2.18 10.36 -8.03
CA LEU A 120 2.70 9.49 -9.10
C LEU A 120 2.71 10.20 -10.45
N ARG A 121 1.64 10.93 -10.77
CA ARG A 121 1.49 11.68 -12.01
C ARG A 121 2.50 12.81 -12.16
N TYR A 122 2.86 13.49 -11.08
CA TYR A 122 3.83 14.59 -11.13
C TYR A 122 5.30 14.16 -11.22
N GLN A 123 5.59 12.85 -11.15
CA GLN A 123 6.93 12.30 -11.35
C GLN A 123 6.98 11.65 -12.74
N GLU A 124 7.28 12.41 -13.81
CA GLU A 124 7.36 11.86 -15.16
C GLU A 124 8.79 11.39 -15.54
N PRO A 125 9.00 10.11 -15.93
CA PRO A 125 8.19 8.92 -15.63
C PRO A 125 8.44 8.41 -14.19
N PRO A 126 7.46 7.78 -13.53
CA PRO A 126 7.63 7.38 -12.15
C PRO A 126 8.61 6.20 -12.05
N VAL A 127 9.73 6.42 -11.38
CA VAL A 127 10.74 5.38 -11.16
C VAL A 127 10.21 4.36 -10.17
N ALA A 128 9.88 3.16 -10.67
CA ALA A 128 9.43 2.03 -9.87
C ALA A 128 10.39 1.78 -8.71
N THR A 129 9.85 1.49 -7.53
CA THR A 129 10.68 1.21 -6.36
C THR A 129 11.23 -0.21 -6.49
N ALA A 130 12.53 -0.33 -6.68
CA ALA A 130 13.22 -1.60 -6.54
C ALA A 130 13.37 -1.88 -5.04
N ILE A 131 12.55 -2.81 -4.51
CA ILE A 131 12.84 -3.40 -3.20
C ILE A 131 13.79 -4.55 -3.45
N ASP A 132 15.08 -4.25 -3.39
CA ASP A 132 16.16 -5.20 -3.69
C ASP A 132 16.22 -6.30 -2.62
N ASN A 133 15.61 -6.05 -1.46
CA ASN A 133 15.74 -6.88 -0.28
C ASN A 133 14.40 -7.08 0.45
N LEU A 134 13.39 -7.57 -0.27
CA LEU A 134 12.09 -7.97 0.30
C LEU A 134 12.28 -8.93 1.50
N VAL A 135 13.30 -9.78 1.45
CA VAL A 135 13.69 -10.71 2.51
C VAL A 135 14.09 -9.99 3.80
N LEU A 136 14.91 -8.92 3.73
CA LEU A 136 15.31 -8.15 4.91
C LEU A 136 14.11 -7.45 5.57
N TYR A 137 13.17 -6.97 4.76
CA TYR A 137 11.94 -6.38 5.28
C TYR A 137 11.06 -7.42 5.96
N GLN A 138 10.85 -8.59 5.34
CA GLN A 138 10.11 -9.70 5.96
C GLN A 138 10.76 -10.14 7.29
N LEU A 139 12.09 -10.23 7.35
CA LEU A 139 12.84 -10.54 8.56
C LEU A 139 12.64 -9.49 9.65
N ARG A 140 12.71 -8.20 9.32
CA ARG A 140 12.46 -7.11 10.28
C ARG A 140 11.06 -7.20 10.88
N GLU A 141 10.09 -7.60 10.07
CA GLU A 141 8.70 -7.69 10.46
C GLU A 141 8.42 -8.93 11.33
N LEU A 142 9.05 -10.07 11.03
CA LEU A 142 9.07 -11.23 11.93
C LEU A 142 9.67 -10.86 13.29
N CYS A 143 10.78 -10.11 13.30
CA CYS A 143 11.37 -9.60 14.55
C CYS A 143 10.40 -8.69 15.31
N ARG A 144 9.69 -7.79 14.62
CA ARG A 144 8.70 -6.89 15.27
C ARG A 144 7.53 -7.66 15.89
N VAL A 145 7.02 -8.70 15.22
CA VAL A 145 5.92 -9.54 15.75
C VAL A 145 6.40 -10.43 16.91
N ARG A 146 7.64 -10.93 16.86
CA ARG A 146 8.21 -11.77 17.91
C ARG A 146 8.40 -11.04 19.24
N GLN A 147 8.79 -9.76 19.22
CA GLN A 147 9.09 -8.99 20.44
C GLN A 147 7.94 -8.98 21.47
N PRO A 148 6.69 -8.63 21.12
CA PRO A 148 5.59 -8.66 22.08
C PRO A 148 5.25 -10.08 22.54
N VAL A 149 5.30 -11.10 21.67
CA VAL A 149 5.03 -12.50 22.05
C VAL A 149 6.05 -13.01 23.09
N THR A 150 7.32 -12.69 22.88
CA THR A 150 8.40 -13.08 23.82
C THR A 150 8.24 -12.35 25.16
N ARG A 151 7.86 -11.07 25.13
CA ARG A 151 7.60 -10.28 26.34
C ARG A 151 6.40 -10.79 27.12
N SER A 152 5.32 -11.20 26.44
CA SER A 152 4.15 -11.84 27.07
C SER A 152 4.50 -13.18 27.71
N TYR A 153 5.29 -14.03 27.03
CA TYR A 153 5.75 -15.31 27.60
C TYR A 153 6.57 -15.11 28.88
N ILE A 154 7.53 -14.18 28.85
CA ILE A 154 8.37 -13.86 30.01
C ILE A 154 7.50 -13.31 31.15
N MET A 155 6.57 -12.40 30.88
CA MET A 155 5.67 -11.83 31.90
C MET A 155 4.75 -12.90 32.53
N ASN A 156 4.29 -13.88 31.73
CA ASN A 156 3.43 -14.96 32.23
C ASN A 156 4.21 -15.97 33.09
N CYS A 157 5.48 -16.22 32.78
CA CYS A 157 6.37 -17.04 33.62
C CYS A 157 6.66 -16.39 34.99
N TYR A 158 6.67 -15.06 35.11
CA TYR A 158 6.84 -14.36 36.39
C TYR A 158 5.54 -14.16 37.18
N MET A 159 4.38 -14.58 36.64
CA MET A 159 3.06 -14.42 37.26
C MET A 159 2.38 -15.76 37.63
N LEU A 160 3.11 -16.87 37.54
CA LEU A 160 2.68 -18.14 38.13
C LEU A 160 2.98 -18.11 39.63
N PRO A 161 2.00 -18.39 40.53
CA PRO A 161 2.29 -18.46 41.95
C PRO A 161 3.24 -19.63 42.20
N LEU A 162 4.39 -19.34 42.81
CA LEU A 162 5.33 -20.36 43.27
C LEU A 162 4.59 -21.29 44.25
N PRO A 163 4.52 -22.61 43.99
CA PRO A 163 3.93 -23.52 44.95
C PRO A 163 4.98 -23.83 46.03
N PHE A 164 4.56 -23.65 47.27
CA PHE A 164 5.18 -24.10 48.52
C PHE A 164 6.33 -23.28 49.10
N GLY A 165 6.09 -22.87 50.34
CA GLY A 165 6.94 -22.03 51.15
C GLY A 165 8.23 -22.69 51.59
N VAL A 166 9.22 -21.82 51.79
CA VAL A 166 10.40 -22.09 52.61
C VAL A 166 10.38 -21.05 53.72
N ILE A 167 10.09 -21.50 54.93
CA ILE A 167 10.30 -20.74 56.16
C ILE A 167 11.81 -20.73 56.39
N LEU A 168 12.41 -19.54 56.41
CA LEU A 168 13.78 -19.35 56.87
C LEU A 168 13.73 -19.34 58.42
N LEU A 169 14.34 -20.34 59.05
CA LEU A 169 14.75 -20.29 60.46
C LEU A 169 15.98 -19.39 60.60
#